data_AF-A0A816HTQ5-F1
#
_entry.id   AF-A0A816HTQ5-F1
#
_cell.length_a   1.000
_cell.length_b   1.000
_cell.length_c   1.000
_cell.angle_alpha   90.00
_cell.angle_beta   90.00
_cell.angle_gamma   90.00
#
_symmetry.space_group_name_H-M   'P 1'
#
loop_
_entity.id
_entity.type
_entity.pdbx_description
1 polymer ?
#
loop_
_entity_poly.entity_id
_entity_poly.type
_entity_poly.pdbx_seq_one_letter_code
_entity_poly.pdbx_strand_id
1 'polypeptide(L)'
;STSYPFWNTTAYPFYNSSSYPFYNSTSYPFYNSTSYPFWNTTAYPFYNSTSYPFYNSSSYPFYNSTSYPFWNTTAYPFYNSSSYPFYNSTSYPFWNTTAYPFYNSTSYPFYNSTSYPFWNTTAYPFYNSTSYPFYNSSSYP
;
A
#
# COMPACT_ATOMS: atom_id res chain seq x y z
N SER A 1 1.80 15.08 -26.51
CA SER A 1 2.58 13.83 -26.36
C SER A 1 2.64 13.49 -24.89
N THR A 2 1.94 12.44 -24.45
CA THR A 2 2.07 11.95 -23.08
C THR A 2 3.35 11.12 -22.99
N SER A 3 4.39 11.68 -22.40
CA SER A 3 5.61 10.93 -22.08
C SER A 3 5.37 10.10 -20.82
N TYR A 4 5.77 8.82 -20.88
CA TYR A 4 5.76 7.89 -19.76
C TYR A 4 7.20 7.71 -19.28
N PRO A 5 7.68 8.56 -18.35
CA PRO A 5 9.08 8.52 -17.94
C PRO A 5 9.36 7.25 -17.13
N PHE A 6 10.48 6.60 -17.45
CA PHE A 6 10.98 5.42 -16.75
C PHE A 6 12.28 5.77 -16.02
N TRP A 7 12.37 5.41 -14.74
CA TRP A 7 13.53 5.68 -13.91
C TRP A 7 13.99 4.41 -13.18
N ASN A 8 15.31 4.17 -13.18
CA ASN A 8 15.94 3.08 -12.45
C ASN A 8 17.12 3.60 -11.65
N THR A 9 17.11 3.45 -10.33
CA THR A 9 18.15 3.99 -9.44
C THR A 9 18.47 3.07 -8.28
N THR A 10 19.74 3.07 -7.89
CA THR A 10 20.27 2.14 -6.90
C THR A 10 20.27 2.70 -5.47
N ALA A 11 20.32 4.03 -5.27
CA ALA A 11 20.40 4.63 -3.93
C ALA A 11 19.75 6.02 -3.83
N TYR A 12 18.96 6.23 -2.78
CA TYR A 12 18.39 7.50 -2.29
C TYR A 12 17.81 8.49 -3.33
N PRO A 13 17.04 8.06 -4.34
CA PRO A 13 16.53 9.00 -5.30
C PRO A 13 15.34 9.79 -4.74
N PHE A 14 15.19 11.04 -5.20
CA PHE A 14 13.98 11.83 -5.01
C PHE A 14 13.32 12.06 -6.36
N TYR A 15 12.04 11.71 -6.47
CA TYR A 15 11.29 11.89 -7.70
C TYR A 15 9.97 12.59 -7.45
N ASN A 16 9.64 13.51 -8.35
CA ASN A 16 8.36 14.16 -8.42
C ASN A 16 7.82 14.04 -9.85
N SER A 17 6.58 13.60 -10.02
CA SER A 17 5.97 13.49 -11.35
C SER A 17 4.47 13.73 -11.32
N SER A 18 4.00 14.53 -12.28
CA SER A 18 2.58 14.79 -12.51
C SER A 18 1.99 13.93 -13.63
N SER A 19 2.70 12.90 -14.11
CA SER A 19 2.28 12.03 -15.22
C SER A 19 2.15 10.57 -14.78
N TYR A 20 2.25 9.61 -15.72
CA TYR A 20 2.19 8.17 -15.47
C TYR A 20 3.61 7.56 -15.45
N PRO A 21 4.43 7.82 -14.42
CA PRO A 21 5.80 7.35 -14.38
C PRO A 21 5.88 5.88 -13.96
N PHE A 22 6.96 5.24 -14.40
CA PHE A 22 7.42 3.98 -13.84
C PHE A 22 8.73 4.22 -13.10
N TYR A 23 8.80 3.77 -11.85
CA TYR A 23 10.04 3.82 -11.09
C TYR A 23 10.42 2.46 -10.53
N ASN A 24 11.71 2.17 -10.65
CA ASN A 24 12.35 1.03 -10.02
C ASN A 24 13.49 1.54 -9.12
N SER A 25 13.51 1.13 -7.85
CA SER A 25 14.64 1.44 -6.98
C SER A 25 14.94 0.37 -5.94
N THR A 26 16.23 0.16 -5.68
CA THR A 26 16.69 -0.89 -4.78
C THR A 26 16.92 -0.45 -3.33
N SER A 27 16.71 0.83 -2.97
CA SER A 27 17.08 1.36 -1.64
C SER A 27 16.03 2.29 -1.03
N TYR A 28 16.38 3.48 -0.54
CA TYR A 28 15.51 4.40 0.22
C TYR A 28 14.97 5.55 -0.66
N PRO A 29 14.10 5.29 -1.65
CA PRO A 29 13.60 6.34 -2.51
C PRO A 29 12.47 7.14 -1.84
N PHE A 30 12.36 8.39 -2.25
CA PHE A 30 11.19 9.22 -1.99
C PHE A 30 10.49 9.53 -3.30
N TYR A 31 9.22 9.16 -3.41
CA TYR A 31 8.40 9.48 -4.58
C TYR A 31 7.17 10.28 -4.20
N ASN A 32 6.90 11.30 -5.01
CA ASN A 32 5.66 12.04 -4.98
C ASN A 32 5.03 12.03 -6.37
N SER A 33 3.74 11.69 -6.48
CA SER A 33 3.05 11.75 -7.75
C SER A 33 1.57 12.08 -7.64
N THR A 34 1.08 12.94 -8.53
CA THR A 34 -0.33 13.36 -8.54
C THR A 34 -1.23 12.53 -9.45
N SER A 35 -0.67 11.58 -10.20
CA SER A 35 -1.35 10.77 -11.24
C SER A 35 -1.27 9.26 -10.90
N TYR A 36 -1.34 8.34 -11.87
CA TYR A 36 -1.31 6.88 -11.66
C TYR A 36 0.13 6.31 -11.83
N PRO A 37 1.07 6.46 -10.87
CA PRO A 37 2.40 5.88 -10.95
C PRO A 37 2.41 4.36 -10.75
N PHE A 38 3.47 3.74 -11.26
CA PHE A 38 3.90 2.40 -10.90
C PHE A 38 5.24 2.46 -10.15
N TRP A 39 5.31 1.92 -8.93
CA TRP A 39 6.58 1.77 -8.18
C TRP A 39 6.90 0.31 -7.88
N ASN A 40 8.15 -0.06 -8.14
CA ASN A 40 8.73 -1.32 -7.68
C ASN A 40 9.97 -1.01 -6.84
N THR A 41 9.97 -1.41 -5.56
CA THR A 41 11.11 -1.14 -4.69
C THR A 41 11.44 -2.25 -3.73
N THR A 42 12.73 -2.44 -3.44
CA THR A 42 13.15 -3.57 -2.61
C THR A 42 13.32 -3.24 -1.13
N ALA A 43 13.57 -1.98 -0.74
CA ALA A 43 13.92 -1.61 0.63
C ALA A 43 12.90 -0.67 1.31
N TYR A 44 13.31 0.50 1.82
CA TYR A 44 12.48 1.40 2.64
C TYR A 44 11.99 2.62 1.85
N PRO A 45 11.00 2.47 0.95
CA PRO A 45 10.49 3.60 0.19
C PRO A 45 9.55 4.47 1.03
N PHE A 46 9.59 5.77 0.75
CA PHE A 46 8.53 6.69 1.12
C PHE A 46 7.80 7.16 -0.13
N TYR A 47 6.48 7.18 -0.02
CA TYR A 47 5.60 7.28 -1.16
C TYR A 47 4.39 8.14 -0.83
N ASN A 48 4.10 9.12 -1.68
CA ASN A 48 2.91 9.95 -1.57
C ASN A 48 2.21 10.06 -2.92
N SER A 49 0.90 9.77 -2.97
CA SER A 49 0.14 9.96 -4.20
C SER A 49 -1.32 10.35 -4.00
N THR A 50 -1.78 11.27 -4.84
CA THR A 50 -3.17 11.77 -4.80
C THR A 50 -4.15 11.00 -5.70
N SER A 51 -3.70 9.98 -6.42
CA SER A 51 -4.50 9.20 -7.39
C SER A 51 -4.39 7.69 -7.14
N TYR A 52 -5.03 6.84 -7.95
CA TYR A 52 -5.06 5.36 -7.85
C TYR A 52 -3.75 4.73 -8.36
N PRO A 53 -2.80 4.29 -7.51
CA PRO A 53 -1.53 3.85 -8.02
C PRO A 53 -1.21 2.39 -7.71
N PHE A 54 -0.23 1.85 -8.42
CA PHE A 54 0.12 0.44 -8.34
C PHE A 54 1.53 0.26 -7.82
N TYR A 55 1.68 -0.63 -6.85
CA TYR A 55 2.94 -0.76 -6.17
C TYR A 55 3.28 -2.16 -5.71
N ASN A 56 4.57 -2.43 -5.77
CA ASN A 56 5.17 -3.63 -5.23
C ASN A 56 6.38 -3.25 -4.35
N SER A 57 6.42 -3.77 -3.12
CA SER A 57 7.60 -3.59 -2.26
C SER A 57 7.93 -4.82 -1.43
N SER A 58 9.21 -5.16 -1.34
CA SER A 58 9.66 -6.32 -0.56
C SER A 58 10.04 -6.04 0.89
N SER A 59 9.89 -4.80 1.38
CA SER A 59 10.40 -4.41 2.71
C SER A 59 9.43 -3.49 3.46
N TYR A 60 9.90 -2.36 4.03
CA TYR A 60 9.15 -1.51 4.96
C TYR A 60 8.68 -0.22 4.27
N PRO A 61 7.66 -0.26 3.39
CA PRO A 61 7.16 0.93 2.75
C PRO A 61 6.33 1.77 3.73
N PHE A 62 6.48 3.08 3.62
CA PHE A 62 5.55 4.04 4.18
C PHE A 62 4.79 4.73 3.06
N TYR A 63 3.46 4.76 3.17
CA TYR A 63 2.60 5.31 2.13
C TYR A 63 1.46 6.17 2.65
N ASN A 64 1.14 7.20 1.88
CA ASN A 64 -0.05 8.00 2.04
C ASN A 64 -0.78 8.24 0.70
N SER A 65 -2.12 8.14 0.70
CA SER A 65 -2.94 8.49 -0.46
C SER A 65 -4.36 8.92 -0.18
N THR A 66 -4.92 9.59 -1.16
CA THR A 66 -6.31 10.03 -1.17
C THR A 66 -7.24 9.14 -2.01
N SER A 67 -6.72 8.16 -2.77
CA SER A 67 -7.51 7.34 -3.72
C SER A 67 -7.44 5.82 -3.39
N TYR A 68 -8.01 4.93 -4.23
CA TYR A 68 -8.04 3.44 -4.27
C TYR A 68 -6.72 2.83 -4.83
N PRO A 69 -5.62 2.79 -4.06
CA PRO A 69 -4.39 2.19 -4.54
C PRO A 69 -4.45 0.66 -4.57
N PHE A 70 -3.61 0.05 -5.40
CA PHE A 70 -3.38 -1.38 -5.41
C PHE A 70 -1.96 -1.70 -4.92
N TRP A 71 -1.87 -2.62 -3.96
CA TRP A 71 -0.61 -2.91 -3.28
C TRP A 71 -0.33 -4.38 -3.11
N ASN A 72 0.95 -4.71 -3.27
CA ASN A 72 1.52 -5.95 -2.81
C ASN A 72 2.79 -5.70 -1.99
N THR A 73 2.87 -6.29 -0.80
CA THR A 73 4.04 -6.18 0.07
C THR A 73 4.39 -7.47 0.77
N THR A 74 5.68 -7.70 0.98
CA THR A 74 6.11 -8.91 1.69
C THR A 74 6.40 -8.70 3.18
N ALA A 75 6.87 -7.51 3.60
CA ALA A 75 7.28 -7.28 4.98
C ALA A 75 6.32 -6.36 5.77
N TYR A 76 6.82 -5.37 6.51
CA TYR A 76 6.06 -4.56 7.47
C TYR A 76 5.65 -3.20 6.88
N PRO A 77 4.55 -3.11 6.15
CA PRO A 77 4.16 -1.85 5.58
C PRO A 77 3.33 -1.00 6.54
N PHE A 78 3.44 0.32 6.37
CA PHE A 78 2.53 1.29 6.97
C PHE A 78 1.77 2.04 5.88
N TYR A 79 0.44 1.95 5.91
CA TYR A 79 -0.41 2.60 4.92
C TYR A 79 -1.50 3.46 5.56
N ASN A 80 -1.69 4.62 4.93
CA ASN A 80 -2.84 5.47 5.15
C ASN A 80 -3.54 5.76 3.81
N SER A 81 -4.86 5.55 3.72
CA SER A 81 -5.64 5.96 2.55
C SER A 81 -7.03 6.50 2.87
N SER A 82 -7.46 7.52 2.14
CA SER A 82 -8.82 8.07 2.26
C SER A 82 -9.91 7.32 1.46
N SER A 83 -9.55 6.32 0.66
CA SER A 83 -10.42 5.74 -0.38
C SER A 83 -10.14 4.24 -0.58
N TYR A 84 -11.17 3.39 -0.84
CA TYR A 84 -11.22 1.92 -1.20
C TYR A 84 -9.93 1.30 -1.79
N PRO A 85 -8.90 1.06 -0.99
CA PRO A 85 -7.70 0.42 -1.48
C PRO A 85 -7.86 -1.11 -1.57
N PHE A 86 -7.02 -1.72 -2.40
CA PHE A 86 -6.74 -3.15 -2.35
C PHE A 86 -5.32 -3.36 -1.83
N TYR A 87 -5.17 -4.06 -0.71
CA TYR A 87 -3.86 -4.41 -0.18
C TYR A 87 -3.70 -5.90 0.05
N ASN A 88 -2.49 -6.37 -0.29
CA ASN A 88 -2.00 -7.68 0.07
C ASN A 88 -0.67 -7.56 0.83
N SER A 89 -0.55 -8.24 1.97
CA SER A 89 0.69 -8.30 2.74
C SER A 89 0.97 -9.71 3.25
N THR A 90 2.23 -10.15 3.25
CA THR A 90 2.57 -11.47 3.82
C THR A 90 2.99 -11.41 5.30
N SER A 91 3.26 -10.23 5.86
CA SER A 91 3.77 -10.10 7.24
C SER A 91 2.87 -9.23 8.13
N TYR A 92 3.42 -8.26 8.86
CA TYR A 92 2.71 -7.45 9.87
C TYR A 92 2.33 -6.07 9.29
N PRO A 93 1.25 -5.94 8.51
CA PRO A 93 0.82 -4.66 8.00
C PRO A 93 0.12 -3.82 9.08
N PHE A 94 0.34 -2.52 9.02
CA PHE A 94 -0.49 -1.53 9.68
C PHE A 94 -1.25 -0.73 8.62
N TRP A 95 -2.58 -0.85 8.62
CA TRP A 95 -3.45 -0.18 7.66
C TRP A 95 -4.48 0.72 8.35
N ASN A 96 -4.55 1.96 7.88
CA ASN A 96 -5.57 2.91 8.29
C ASN A 96 -6.30 3.44 7.05
N THR A 97 -7.62 3.22 6.97
CA THR A 97 -8.41 3.62 5.80
C THR A 97 -9.75 4.19 6.15
N THR A 98 -10.20 5.20 5.43
CA THR A 98 -11.52 5.78 5.70
C THR A 98 -12.65 5.13 4.90
N ALA A 99 -12.35 4.50 3.76
CA ALA A 99 -13.38 4.02 2.83
C ALA A 99 -13.06 2.62 2.30
N TYR A 100 -14.07 1.73 2.30
CA TYR A 100 -14.24 0.38 1.72
C TYR A 100 -12.98 -0.36 1.24
N PRO A 101 -12.09 -0.71 2.16
CA PRO A 101 -10.87 -1.42 1.82
C PRO A 101 -11.08 -2.92 1.65
N PHE A 102 -10.32 -3.50 0.73
CA PHE A 102 -10.08 -4.93 0.67
C PHE A 102 -8.66 -5.23 1.13
N TYR A 103 -8.56 -6.14 2.08
CA TYR A 103 -7.32 -6.41 2.79
C TYR A 103 -7.11 -7.92 2.89
N ASN A 104 -5.92 -8.36 2.48
CA ASN A 104 -5.48 -9.74 2.61
C ASN A 104 -4.14 -9.80 3.35
N SER A 105 -4.06 -10.53 4.46
CA SER A 105 -2.80 -10.77 5.16
C SER A 105 -2.60 -12.21 5.58
N THR A 106 -1.37 -12.70 5.47
CA THR A 106 -1.03 -14.06 5.92
C THR A 106 -0.50 -14.12 7.36
N SER A 107 -0.32 -13.00 8.05
CA SER A 107 0.29 -12.96 9.40
C SER A 107 -0.54 -12.08 10.36
N TYR A 108 0.07 -11.29 11.25
CA TYR A 108 -0.59 -10.51 12.30
C TYR A 108 -0.82 -9.04 11.88
N PRO A 109 -1.95 -8.73 11.22
CA PRO A 109 -2.25 -7.37 10.84
C PRO A 109 -2.83 -6.53 11.98
N PHE A 110 -2.63 -5.22 11.84
CA PHE A 110 -3.44 -4.20 12.51
C PHE A 110 -4.23 -3.40 11.46
N TYR A 111 -5.56 -3.49 11.49
CA TYR A 111 -6.43 -2.73 10.59
C TYR A 111 -7.32 -1.76 11.36
N ASN A 112 -7.38 -0.53 10.86
CA ASN A 112 -8.33 0.49 11.26
C ASN A 112 -9.12 0.96 10.05
N SER A 113 -10.45 0.87 10.12
CA SER A 113 -11.33 1.36 9.04
C SER A 113 -12.53 2.14 9.57
N THR A 114 -12.90 3.24 8.88
CA THR A 114 -14.13 3.99 9.25
C THR A 114 -15.36 3.62 8.42
N SER A 115 -15.23 2.80 7.38
CA SER A 115 -16.30 2.32 6.49
C SER A 115 -16.12 0.84 6.14
N TYR A 116 -17.10 0.23 5.49
CA TYR A 116 -17.26 -1.20 5.16
C TYR A 116 -15.98 -1.94 4.71
N PRO A 117 -15.16 -2.49 5.63
CA PRO A 117 -13.98 -3.22 5.23
C PRO A 117 -14.27 -4.69 4.93
N PHE A 118 -13.50 -5.26 4.00
CA PHE A 118 -13.38 -6.71 3.80
C PHE A 118 -11.98 -7.16 4.23
N TRP A 119 -11.91 -8.03 5.24
CA TRP A 119 -10.65 -8.57 5.76
C TRP A 119 -10.58 -10.08 5.55
N ASN A 120 -9.48 -10.52 4.95
CA ASN A 120 -9.09 -11.93 4.84
C ASN A 120 -7.74 -12.16 5.53
N THR A 121 -7.70 -13.00 6.55
CA THR A 121 -6.48 -13.21 7.34
C THR A 121 -6.27 -14.67 7.74
N THR A 122 -5.04 -15.17 7.61
CA THR A 122 -4.74 -16.56 8.02
C THR A 122 -4.21 -16.68 9.46
N ALA A 123 -3.68 -15.61 10.07
CA ALA A 123 -3.23 -15.62 11.47
C ALA A 123 -4.03 -14.62 12.33
N TYR A 124 -3.56 -14.32 13.54
CA TYR A 124 -4.28 -13.51 14.53
C TYR A 124 -4.30 -12.02 14.18
N PRO A 125 -5.47 -11.44 13.87
CA PRO A 125 -5.56 -10.04 13.49
C PRO A 125 -6.05 -9.15 14.64
N PHE A 126 -5.65 -7.86 14.60
CA PHE A 126 -6.30 -6.80 15.37
C PHE A 126 -7.08 -5.88 14.44
N TYR A 127 -8.31 -5.56 14.86
CA TYR A 127 -9.36 -5.06 14.02
C TYR A 127 -10.11 -3.95 14.73
N ASN A 128 -10.15 -2.76 14.12
CA ASN A 128 -10.98 -1.66 14.57
C ASN A 128 -11.82 -1.14 13.39
N SER A 129 -13.15 -1.20 13.51
CA SER A 129 -14.07 -0.66 12.51
C SER A 129 -15.20 0.09 13.18
N THR A 130 -15.51 1.30 12.71
CA THR A 130 -16.68 2.07 13.15
C THR A 130 -17.97 1.71 12.39
N SER A 131 -17.89 0.80 11.41
CA SER A 131 -18.99 0.42 10.51
C SER A 131 -19.05 -1.10 10.29
N TYR A 132 -20.04 -1.59 9.53
CA TYR A 132 -20.26 -3.01 9.26
C TYR A 132 -19.11 -3.68 8.51
N PRO A 133 -18.40 -4.61 9.17
CA PRO A 133 -17.24 -5.25 8.56
C PRO A 133 -17.48 -6.71 8.21
N PHE A 134 -16.79 -7.18 7.16
CA PHE A 134 -16.76 -8.58 6.78
C PHE A 134 -15.40 -9.19 7.09
N TYR A 135 -15.41 -10.31 7.82
CA TYR A 135 -14.22 -11.02 8.25
C TYR A 135 -14.23 -12.46 7.73
N ASN A 136 -13.11 -12.84 7.12
CA ASN A 136 -12.78 -14.24 6.86
C ASN A 136 -11.43 -14.54 7.52
N SER A 137 -11.43 -15.44 8.50
CA SER A 137 -10.20 -15.87 9.17
C SER A 137 -10.10 -17.38 9.20
N SER A 138 -9.01 -17.91 8.67
CA SER A 138 -8.70 -19.35 8.71
C SER A 138 -7.46 -19.57 9.58
N SER A 139 -7.64 -19.58 10.89
CA SER A 139 -6.59 -20.07 11.81
C SER A 139 -6.57 -21.59 11.74
N TYR A 140 -5.43 -22.20 11.36
CA TYR A 140 -5.18 -23.58 11.75
C TYR A 140 -5.13 -23.63 13.30
N PRO A 141 -5.72 -24.67 13.93
CA PRO A 141 -5.68 -24.82 15.39
C PRO A 141 -4.26 -24.85 15.95
#